data_AF-A0A7S2PBZ1-F1
#
_entry.id   AF-A0A7S2PBZ1-F1
#
_cell.length_a   1.000
_cell.length_b   1.000
_cell.length_c   1.000
_cell.angle_alpha   90.00
_cell.angle_beta   90.00
_cell.angle_gamma   90.00
#
_symmetry.space_group_name_H-M   'P 1'
#
loop_
_entity.id
_entity.type
_entity.pdbx_description
1 polymer ?
#
loop_
_entity_poly.entity_id
_entity_poly.type
_entity_poly.pdbx_seq_one_letter_code
_entity_poly.pdbx_strand_id
1 'polypeptide(L)'
;SASRKKKQQKNTHNNIDPPPPRRMFLSRSSSGLSLSRRAVRSFTSGRREWKVYLSGEIHSDWREVIAKGVADKNLPVTLTSPNTSHEDSDDCGAIILGMEEERPNWDKIGANMNNIRTKTLIKEADVVVVRFGEKYRQWNAAFDAGFAAALGKSIITLHPPAISHMLKEVNASASVVCEDATQVVDTLAYVIDGTLPDTPRDGDAFVPIADRLGKGNPNP
;
A
#
# COMPACT_ATOMS: atom_id res chain seq x y z
N SER A 1 -17.26 -66.14 -26.65
CA SER A 1 -17.88 -66.58 -27.92
C SER A 1 -19.26 -67.14 -27.63
N ALA A 2 -20.31 -66.50 -28.17
CA ALA A 2 -21.71 -66.96 -28.30
C ALA A 2 -22.46 -67.41 -27.02
N SER A 3 -23.78 -67.37 -26.91
CA SER A 3 -24.87 -66.58 -27.49
C SER A 3 -26.14 -67.18 -26.87
N ARG A 4 -27.04 -66.30 -26.37
CA ARG A 4 -28.51 -66.41 -26.30
C ARG A 4 -29.18 -67.78 -26.08
N LYS A 5 -30.05 -67.82 -25.06
CA LYS A 5 -31.36 -68.49 -25.13
C LYS A 5 -32.48 -67.47 -25.00
N LYS A 6 -33.36 -67.41 -26.00
CA LYS A 6 -34.68 -66.78 -25.94
C LYS A 6 -35.68 -67.78 -25.34
N LYS A 7 -36.61 -67.30 -24.50
CA LYS A 7 -37.94 -67.91 -24.35
C LYS A 7 -38.96 -66.81 -24.05
N GLN A 8 -40.01 -66.79 -24.87
CA GLN A 8 -41.23 -66.01 -24.71
C GLN A 8 -42.11 -66.64 -23.62
N GLN A 9 -42.89 -65.82 -22.90
CA GLN A 9 -44.30 -66.13 -22.63
C GLN A 9 -45.11 -64.94 -22.07
N LYS A 10 -46.15 -64.59 -22.85
CA LYS A 10 -47.55 -64.28 -22.50
C LYS A 10 -47.92 -63.23 -21.43
N ASN A 11 -48.45 -62.12 -21.95
CA ASN A 11 -49.67 -61.36 -21.61
C ASN A 11 -50.34 -61.54 -20.25
N THR A 12 -50.53 -60.41 -19.54
CA THR A 12 -51.81 -60.04 -18.90
C THR A 12 -52.02 -58.52 -18.99
N HIS A 13 -53.29 -58.12 -19.13
CA HIS A 13 -53.79 -56.75 -19.24
C HIS A 13 -53.39 -55.86 -18.05
N ASN A 14 -53.30 -54.54 -18.28
CA ASN A 14 -53.99 -53.58 -17.42
C ASN A 14 -54.06 -52.17 -18.04
N ASN A 15 -55.19 -51.54 -17.74
CA ASN A 15 -55.64 -50.22 -18.14
C ASN A 15 -54.68 -49.10 -17.74
N ILE A 16 -54.75 -48.04 -18.54
CA ILE A 16 -53.94 -46.82 -18.49
C ILE A 16 -54.47 -45.89 -17.41
N ASP A 17 -53.64 -45.58 -16.42
CA ASP A 17 -53.81 -44.41 -15.54
C ASP A 17 -52.84 -43.29 -15.97
N PRO A 18 -53.26 -42.01 -15.95
CA PRO A 18 -52.43 -40.88 -16.38
C PRO A 18 -51.34 -40.50 -15.35
N PRO A 19 -50.23 -39.89 -15.80
CA PRO A 19 -49.04 -39.68 -14.97
C PRO A 19 -49.23 -38.59 -13.89
N PRO A 20 -48.52 -38.70 -12.74
CA PRO A 20 -48.59 -37.72 -11.67
C PRO A 20 -47.83 -36.41 -12.01
N PRO A 21 -48.20 -35.28 -11.38
CA PRO A 21 -47.64 -33.97 -11.70
C PRO A 21 -46.19 -33.80 -11.24
N ARG A 22 -45.39 -33.10 -12.07
CA ARG A 22 -43.98 -32.78 -11.82
C ARG A 22 -43.80 -31.88 -10.59
N ARG A 23 -42.95 -32.30 -9.65
CA ARG A 23 -42.39 -31.44 -8.60
C ARG A 23 -41.47 -30.40 -9.23
N MET A 24 -41.82 -29.11 -9.11
CA MET A 24 -40.87 -28.01 -9.31
C MET A 24 -39.82 -28.05 -8.19
N PHE A 25 -38.56 -28.21 -8.55
CA PHE A 25 -37.44 -27.82 -7.70
C PHE A 25 -37.33 -26.29 -7.74
N LEU A 26 -37.68 -25.61 -6.64
CA LEU A 26 -37.22 -24.24 -6.42
C LEU A 26 -35.75 -24.29 -6.02
N SER A 27 -34.84 -24.01 -6.95
CA SER A 27 -33.47 -23.65 -6.61
C SER A 27 -33.51 -22.30 -5.87
N ARG A 28 -33.14 -22.31 -4.59
CA ARG A 28 -32.92 -21.06 -3.84
C ARG A 28 -31.77 -20.31 -4.50
N SER A 29 -32.07 -19.16 -5.10
CA SER A 29 -31.06 -18.18 -5.43
C SER A 29 -30.45 -17.67 -4.14
N SER A 30 -29.12 -17.77 -4.01
CA SER A 30 -28.36 -17.04 -3.02
C SER A 30 -28.46 -15.56 -3.37
N SER A 31 -29.29 -14.83 -2.62
CA SER A 31 -29.29 -13.37 -2.62
C SER A 31 -27.95 -12.88 -2.07
N GLY A 32 -27.02 -12.56 -2.98
CA GLY A 32 -25.85 -11.75 -2.63
C GLY A 32 -26.32 -10.42 -2.07
N LEU A 33 -25.93 -10.12 -0.83
CA LEU A 33 -26.06 -8.77 -0.28
C LEU A 33 -25.17 -7.84 -1.10
N SER A 34 -25.75 -7.20 -2.10
CA SER A 34 -25.17 -6.01 -2.73
C SER A 34 -25.24 -4.89 -1.69
N LEU A 35 -24.09 -4.53 -1.13
CA LEU A 35 -23.91 -3.30 -0.37
C LEU A 35 -24.12 -2.13 -1.34
N SER A 36 -25.36 -1.66 -1.46
CA SER A 36 -25.67 -0.40 -2.13
C SER A 36 -25.03 0.73 -1.34
N ARG A 37 -23.81 1.11 -1.72
CA ARG A 37 -23.12 2.29 -1.21
C ARG A 37 -23.99 3.50 -1.56
N ARG A 38 -24.58 4.14 -0.55
CA ARG A 38 -25.20 5.47 -0.71
C ARG A 38 -24.19 6.38 -1.38
N ALA A 39 -24.59 7.03 -2.46
CA ALA A 39 -23.79 8.04 -3.13
C ALA A 39 -23.40 9.12 -2.12
N VAL A 40 -22.10 9.19 -1.80
CA VAL A 40 -21.51 10.25 -1.01
C VAL A 40 -21.74 11.54 -1.80
N ARG A 41 -22.35 12.54 -1.16
CA ARG A 41 -22.41 13.89 -1.72
C ARG A 41 -20.98 14.35 -1.98
N SER A 42 -20.60 14.44 -3.25
CA SER A 42 -19.31 14.96 -3.67
C SER A 42 -19.26 16.45 -3.31
N PHE A 43 -18.59 16.76 -2.20
CA PHE A 43 -18.10 18.12 -1.97
C PHE A 43 -16.92 18.30 -2.91
N THR A 44 -17.13 18.96 -4.04
CA THR A 44 -16.05 19.34 -4.96
C THR A 44 -15.25 20.48 -4.34
N SER A 45 -14.49 20.17 -3.29
CA SER A 45 -13.24 20.86 -3.01
C SER A 45 -12.35 20.59 -4.22
N GLY A 46 -11.81 21.64 -4.86
CA GLY A 46 -10.75 21.45 -5.85
C GLY A 46 -9.69 20.51 -5.26
N ARG A 47 -9.24 19.52 -6.03
CA ARG A 47 -8.21 18.57 -5.56
C ARG A 47 -6.96 19.39 -5.24
N ARG A 48 -6.68 19.56 -3.95
CA ARG A 48 -5.41 20.10 -3.47
C ARG A 48 -4.30 19.11 -3.86
N GLU A 49 -3.22 19.63 -4.39
CA GLU A 49 -2.00 18.85 -4.62
C GLU A 49 -1.26 18.61 -3.29
N TRP A 50 -0.82 17.37 -3.08
CA TRP A 50 -0.07 16.92 -1.92
C TRP A 50 1.40 16.78 -2.25
N LYS A 51 2.28 17.34 -1.41
CA LYS A 51 3.72 17.15 -1.55
C LYS A 51 4.17 15.97 -0.70
N VAL A 52 4.78 14.96 -1.33
CA VAL A 52 5.30 13.79 -0.63
C VAL A 52 6.81 13.69 -0.84
N TYR A 53 7.58 13.63 0.25
CA TYR A 53 9.03 13.49 0.21
C TYR A 53 9.44 12.04 0.47
N LEU A 54 10.24 11.45 -0.42
CA LEU A 54 10.68 10.05 -0.39
C LEU A 54 12.14 9.94 0.09
N SER A 55 12.34 9.85 1.40
CA SER A 55 13.66 9.69 2.04
C SER A 55 14.07 8.22 2.14
N GLY A 56 15.39 7.99 2.19
CA GLY A 56 15.99 6.72 2.53
C GLY A 56 16.63 5.98 1.37
N GLU A 57 16.75 4.66 1.54
CA GLU A 57 17.34 3.65 0.64
C GLU A 57 17.33 4.01 -0.86
N ILE A 58 18.45 3.86 -1.58
CA ILE A 58 18.58 4.25 -3.01
C ILE A 58 18.98 3.10 -3.96
N HIS A 59 19.05 1.86 -3.48
CA HIS A 59 19.50 0.67 -4.22
C HIS A 59 18.36 -0.30 -4.58
N SER A 60 17.09 0.09 -4.41
CA SER A 60 15.91 -0.65 -4.89
C SER A 60 14.92 0.26 -5.63
N ASP A 61 13.92 -0.35 -6.26
CA ASP A 61 12.93 0.27 -7.14
C ASP A 61 11.69 0.85 -6.42
N TRP A 62 11.75 0.96 -5.10
CA TRP A 62 10.57 1.30 -4.29
C TRP A 62 9.98 2.68 -4.61
N ARG A 63 10.82 3.65 -5.04
CA ARG A 63 10.35 4.99 -5.43
C ARG A 63 9.59 4.94 -6.75
N GLU A 64 10.07 4.14 -7.69
CA GLU A 64 9.46 3.89 -8.99
C GLU A 64 8.09 3.21 -8.81
N VAL A 65 8.01 2.24 -7.89
CA VAL A 65 6.73 1.60 -7.52
C VAL A 65 5.73 2.63 -6.97
N ILE A 66 6.16 3.54 -6.08
CA ILE A 66 5.29 4.60 -5.56
C ILE A 66 4.88 5.56 -6.67
N ALA A 67 5.83 6.02 -7.49
CA ALA A 67 5.58 6.94 -8.59
C ALA A 67 4.56 6.36 -9.58
N LYS A 68 4.75 5.10 -9.97
CA LYS A 68 3.82 4.39 -10.84
C LYS A 68 2.45 4.25 -10.17
N GLY A 69 2.39 3.81 -8.92
CA GLY A 69 1.11 3.59 -8.23
C GLY A 69 0.31 4.87 -8.01
N VAL A 70 0.97 5.97 -7.68
CA VAL A 70 0.36 7.32 -7.58
C VAL A 70 -0.21 7.75 -8.94
N ALA A 71 0.54 7.55 -10.03
CA ALA A 71 0.10 7.89 -11.37
C ALA A 71 -1.08 7.00 -11.84
N ASP A 72 -0.98 5.68 -11.64
CA ASP A 72 -2.03 4.72 -12.00
C ASP A 72 -3.36 5.03 -11.29
N LYS A 73 -3.30 5.48 -10.04
CA LYS A 73 -4.47 5.90 -9.25
C LYS A 73 -4.89 7.35 -9.48
N ASN A 74 -4.18 8.09 -10.33
CA ASN A 74 -4.41 9.51 -10.62
C ASN A 74 -4.53 10.35 -9.33
N LEU A 75 -3.62 10.11 -8.37
CA LEU A 75 -3.59 10.87 -7.12
C LEU A 75 -2.94 12.25 -7.37
N PRO A 76 -3.47 13.34 -6.78
CA PRO A 76 -2.91 14.69 -6.92
C PRO A 76 -1.66 14.84 -6.03
N VAL A 77 -0.57 14.17 -6.38
CA VAL A 77 0.66 14.11 -5.58
C VAL A 77 1.88 14.56 -6.40
N THR A 78 2.66 15.50 -5.86
CA THR A 78 4.03 15.75 -6.30
C THR A 78 5.00 14.94 -5.45
N LEU A 79 5.77 14.06 -6.09
CA LEU A 79 6.84 13.30 -5.43
C LEU A 79 8.16 14.08 -5.50
N THR A 80 8.86 14.13 -4.38
CA THR A 80 10.20 14.72 -4.27
C THR A 80 11.14 13.78 -3.53
N SER A 81 12.45 13.91 -3.73
CA SER A 81 13.45 12.99 -3.17
C SER A 81 14.80 13.70 -2.93
N PRO A 82 15.70 13.11 -2.12
CA PRO A 82 17.11 13.48 -2.15
C PRO A 82 17.71 13.22 -3.55
N ASN A 83 18.95 13.66 -3.76
CA ASN A 83 19.71 13.19 -4.92
C ASN A 83 19.94 11.68 -4.77
N THR A 84 19.50 10.90 -5.76
CA THR A 84 19.63 9.44 -5.76
C THR A 84 20.86 8.95 -6.51
N SER A 85 21.59 9.84 -7.18
CA SER A 85 22.90 9.55 -7.75
C SER A 85 23.94 9.58 -6.62
N HIS A 86 24.52 8.42 -6.32
CA HIS A 86 25.50 8.27 -5.24
C HIS A 86 26.76 9.11 -5.50
N GLU A 87 27.31 9.02 -6.71
CA GLU A 87 28.49 9.79 -7.13
C GLU A 87 28.23 11.29 -7.07
N ASP A 88 27.11 11.77 -7.64
CA ASP A 88 26.81 13.20 -7.61
C ASP A 88 26.57 13.70 -6.19
N SER A 89 25.92 12.90 -5.35
CA SER A 89 25.65 13.26 -3.95
C SER A 89 26.94 13.43 -3.15
N ASP A 90 27.91 12.53 -3.32
CA ASP A 90 29.17 12.54 -2.58
C ASP A 90 30.12 13.61 -3.10
N ASP A 91 30.20 13.76 -4.43
CA ASP A 91 31.19 14.63 -5.08
C ASP A 91 30.69 16.06 -5.31
N CYS A 92 29.39 16.37 -5.08
CA CYS A 92 28.83 17.69 -5.38
C CYS A 92 29.63 18.85 -4.75
N GLY A 93 30.09 18.69 -3.52
CA GLY A 93 30.90 19.71 -2.83
C GLY A 93 32.22 19.96 -3.54
N ALA A 94 32.89 18.88 -3.95
CA ALA A 94 34.16 18.93 -4.66
C ALA A 94 34.02 19.51 -6.07
N ILE A 95 33.00 19.05 -6.81
CA ILE A 95 32.71 19.48 -8.18
C ILE A 95 32.37 20.97 -8.23
N ILE A 96 31.58 21.46 -7.26
CA ILE A 96 31.04 22.83 -7.31
C ILE A 96 31.98 23.84 -6.64
N LEU A 97 32.57 23.50 -5.49
CA LEU A 97 33.37 24.43 -4.70
C LEU A 97 34.88 24.21 -4.86
N GLY A 98 35.29 23.17 -5.59
CA GLY A 98 36.68 22.76 -5.75
C GLY A 98 37.24 22.00 -4.55
N MET A 99 38.24 21.17 -4.81
CA MET A 99 39.09 20.58 -3.77
C MET A 99 40.27 21.52 -3.52
N GLU A 100 40.10 22.45 -2.58
CA GLU A 100 41.25 23.20 -2.06
C GLU A 100 42.18 22.19 -1.37
N GLU A 101 43.47 22.17 -1.76
CA GLU A 101 44.44 21.04 -1.72
C GLU A 101 44.56 20.25 -0.39
N GLU A 102 43.94 20.68 0.71
CA GLU A 102 44.13 20.13 2.04
C GLU A 102 42.85 20.06 2.91
N ARG A 103 41.62 20.05 2.38
CA ARG A 103 40.42 20.09 3.25
C ARG A 103 40.11 18.75 3.94
N PRO A 104 40.33 18.59 5.26
CA PRO A 104 39.61 17.58 6.03
C PRO A 104 38.11 17.91 5.98
N ASN A 105 37.27 16.89 5.80
CA ASN A 105 35.79 16.98 5.74
C ASN A 105 35.17 17.42 4.39
N TRP A 106 35.71 17.00 3.24
CA TRP A 106 35.10 17.24 1.93
C TRP A 106 33.70 16.58 1.81
N ASP A 107 33.54 15.39 2.40
CA ASP A 107 32.27 14.67 2.55
C ASP A 107 31.21 15.49 3.32
N LYS A 108 31.62 16.20 4.37
CA LYS A 108 30.77 17.12 5.13
C LYS A 108 30.25 18.27 4.28
N ILE A 109 31.05 18.77 3.33
CA ILE A 109 30.63 19.86 2.44
C ILE A 109 29.51 19.37 1.52
N GLY A 110 29.69 18.22 0.87
CA GLY A 110 28.63 17.58 0.08
C GLY A 110 27.38 17.31 0.92
N ALA A 111 27.57 16.74 2.11
CA ALA A 111 26.48 16.51 3.06
C ALA A 111 25.73 17.81 3.43
N ASN A 112 26.42 18.94 3.64
CA ASN A 112 25.78 20.23 3.92
C ASN A 112 24.93 20.73 2.74
N MET A 113 25.41 20.57 1.51
CA MET A 113 24.68 20.96 0.30
C MET A 113 23.42 20.09 0.14
N ASN A 114 23.56 18.78 0.31
CA ASN A 114 22.42 17.85 0.34
C ASN A 114 21.44 18.23 1.45
N ASN A 115 21.92 18.66 2.61
CA ASN A 115 21.09 19.09 3.74
C ASN A 115 20.24 20.32 3.42
N ILE A 116 20.75 21.28 2.65
CA ILE A 116 19.97 22.44 2.18
C ILE A 116 18.75 21.95 1.37
N ARG A 117 18.98 21.05 0.41
CA ARG A 117 17.92 20.45 -0.40
C ARG A 117 16.93 19.66 0.46
N THR A 118 17.42 18.69 1.22
CA THR A 118 16.61 17.76 2.01
C THR A 118 15.76 18.50 3.04
N LYS A 119 16.33 19.45 3.79
CA LYS A 119 15.55 20.25 4.76
C LYS A 119 14.47 21.07 4.10
N THR A 120 14.74 21.64 2.92
CA THR A 120 13.76 22.44 2.19
C THR A 120 12.59 21.57 1.75
N LEU A 121 12.88 20.43 1.13
CA LEU A 121 11.86 19.51 0.64
C LEU A 121 11.03 18.87 1.78
N ILE A 122 11.67 18.49 2.90
CA ILE A 122 10.95 17.98 4.08
C ILE A 122 10.03 19.06 4.68
N LYS A 123 10.49 20.31 4.78
CA LYS A 123 9.67 21.41 5.31
C LYS A 123 8.45 21.67 4.44
N GLU A 124 8.58 21.53 3.12
CA GLU A 124 7.47 21.72 2.18
C GLU A 124 6.54 20.51 2.07
N ALA A 125 6.98 19.32 2.45
CA ALA A 125 6.18 18.10 2.35
C ALA A 125 4.97 18.12 3.28
N ASP A 126 3.85 17.59 2.79
CA ASP A 126 2.67 17.25 3.59
C ASP A 126 2.86 15.89 4.27
N VAL A 127 3.49 14.94 3.58
CA VAL A 127 3.82 13.60 4.08
C VAL A 127 5.27 13.27 3.75
N VAL A 128 5.98 12.69 4.72
CA VAL A 128 7.34 12.18 4.54
C VAL A 128 7.31 10.65 4.60
N VAL A 129 7.74 10.00 3.51
CA VAL A 129 7.94 8.55 3.47
C VAL A 129 9.42 8.27 3.69
N VAL A 130 9.74 7.44 4.69
CA VAL A 130 11.12 7.07 5.02
C VAL A 130 11.32 5.58 4.85
N ARG A 131 12.10 5.21 3.83
CA ARG A 131 12.44 3.81 3.52
C ARG A 131 13.66 3.35 4.29
N PHE A 132 13.50 2.26 5.05
CA PHE A 132 14.62 1.53 5.64
C PHE A 132 14.83 0.14 5.00
N GLY A 133 16.04 -0.11 4.52
CA GLY A 133 16.47 -1.39 3.92
C GLY A 133 17.28 -2.23 4.91
N GLU A 134 17.55 -3.50 4.56
CA GLU A 134 18.20 -4.46 5.47
C GLU A 134 19.73 -4.43 5.40
N LYS A 135 20.29 -4.04 4.24
CA LYS A 135 21.72 -4.23 3.95
C LYS A 135 22.63 -3.20 4.59
N TYR A 136 22.21 -1.93 4.62
CA TYR A 136 23.06 -0.81 5.03
C TYR A 136 22.44 -0.03 6.18
N ARG A 137 23.29 0.52 7.05
CA ARG A 137 22.86 1.41 8.13
C ARG A 137 22.52 2.77 7.54
N GLN A 138 21.23 3.11 7.50
CA GLN A 138 20.71 4.33 6.85
C GLN A 138 20.55 5.47 7.85
N TRP A 139 21.69 5.95 8.34
CA TRP A 139 21.72 7.04 9.32
C TRP A 139 21.09 8.34 8.79
N ASN A 140 21.25 8.60 7.49
CA ASN A 140 20.58 9.72 6.82
C ASN A 140 19.05 9.59 6.88
N ALA A 141 18.50 8.41 6.60
CA ALA A 141 17.06 8.15 6.68
C ALA A 141 16.53 8.32 8.12
N ALA A 142 17.27 7.79 9.10
CA ALA A 142 16.92 7.97 10.52
C ALA A 142 16.96 9.44 10.95
N PHE A 143 17.95 10.20 10.47
CA PHE A 143 18.06 11.64 10.72
C PHE A 143 16.90 12.41 10.08
N ASP A 144 16.55 12.09 8.84
CA ASP A 144 15.42 12.70 8.13
C ASP A 144 14.09 12.41 8.84
N ALA A 145 13.88 11.18 9.33
CA ALA A 145 12.71 10.82 10.12
C ALA A 145 12.62 11.64 11.41
N GLY A 146 13.74 11.76 12.14
CA GLY A 146 13.81 12.58 13.35
C GLY A 146 13.55 14.06 13.08
N PHE A 147 14.08 14.60 11.98
CA PHE A 147 13.85 15.99 11.57
C PHE A 147 12.39 16.23 11.16
N ALA A 148 11.79 15.30 10.41
CA ALA A 148 10.38 15.35 10.04
C ALA A 148 9.47 15.29 11.29
N ALA A 149 9.81 14.43 12.26
CA ALA A 149 9.06 14.29 13.51
C ALA A 149 9.14 15.58 14.34
N ALA A 150 10.32 16.19 14.43
CA ALA A 150 10.51 17.47 15.12
C ALA A 150 9.71 18.62 14.48
N LEU A 151 9.45 18.55 13.17
CA LEU A 151 8.60 19.52 12.45
C LEU A 151 7.10 19.18 12.52
N GLY A 152 6.71 18.09 13.18
CA GLY A 152 5.31 17.64 13.25
C GLY A 152 4.76 17.16 11.90
N LYS A 153 5.61 16.65 11.01
CA LYS A 153 5.18 16.09 9.72
C LYS A 153 4.51 14.74 9.91
N SER A 154 3.53 14.45 9.06
CA SER A 154 2.99 13.09 8.93
C SER A 154 4.06 12.18 8.32
N ILE A 155 4.38 11.08 9.00
CA ILE A 155 5.45 10.16 8.59
C ILE A 155 4.85 8.80 8.26
N ILE A 156 5.29 8.24 7.13
CA ILE A 156 5.10 6.82 6.79
C ILE A 156 6.48 6.17 6.81
N THR A 157 6.70 5.16 7.62
CA THR A 157 7.91 4.33 7.51
C THR A 157 7.66 3.18 6.56
N LEU A 158 8.67 2.83 5.76
CA LEU A 158 8.61 1.71 4.83
C LEU A 158 9.79 0.76 5.08
N HIS A 159 9.55 -0.40 5.66
CA HIS A 159 10.59 -1.37 6.01
C HIS A 159 10.07 -2.81 6.08
N PRO A 160 10.88 -3.82 5.72
CA PRO A 160 10.47 -5.20 5.95
C PRO A 160 10.27 -5.48 7.45
N PRO A 161 9.43 -6.47 7.82
CA PRO A 161 9.16 -6.80 9.23
C PRO A 161 10.42 -7.10 10.05
N ALA A 162 11.42 -7.70 9.41
CA ALA A 162 12.66 -8.17 10.04
C ALA A 162 13.44 -7.08 10.79
N ILE A 163 13.32 -5.82 10.37
CA ILE A 163 14.02 -4.69 11.00
C ILE A 163 13.11 -3.79 11.85
N SER A 164 11.82 -4.14 11.99
CA SER A 164 10.83 -3.34 12.72
C SER A 164 11.24 -3.07 14.18
N HIS A 165 11.79 -4.09 14.86
CA HIS A 165 12.23 -3.94 16.25
C HIS A 165 13.37 -2.92 16.40
N MET A 166 14.28 -2.85 15.42
CA MET A 166 15.40 -1.90 15.44
C MET A 166 14.94 -0.47 15.18
N LEU A 167 13.76 -0.30 14.58
CA LEU A 167 13.16 0.98 14.23
C LEU A 167 12.06 1.40 15.21
N LYS A 168 11.92 0.75 16.37
CA LYS A 168 10.77 0.93 17.28
C LYS A 168 10.54 2.40 17.69
N GLU A 169 11.58 3.19 17.93
CA GLU A 169 11.45 4.63 18.25
C GLU A 169 11.02 5.45 17.03
N VAL A 170 11.54 5.12 15.84
CA VAL A 170 11.15 5.78 14.59
C VAL A 170 9.69 5.45 14.27
N ASN A 171 9.30 4.18 14.39
CA ASN A 171 7.93 3.71 14.17
C ASN A 171 6.95 4.30 15.17
N ALA A 172 7.38 4.55 16.42
CA ALA A 172 6.53 5.24 17.40
C ALA A 172 6.23 6.70 17.02
N SER A 173 7.07 7.33 16.20
CA SER A 173 6.83 8.66 15.63
C SER A 173 6.05 8.65 14.31
N ALA A 174 5.91 7.48 13.67
CA ALA A 174 5.24 7.33 12.39
C ALA A 174 3.72 7.26 12.56
N SER A 175 2.99 7.82 11.59
CA SER A 175 1.54 7.67 11.50
C SER A 175 1.14 6.28 11.00
N VAL A 176 1.95 5.71 10.11
CA VAL A 176 1.74 4.38 9.51
C VAL A 176 3.09 3.71 9.29
N VAL A 177 3.14 2.40 9.54
CA VAL A 177 4.27 1.53 9.18
C VAL A 177 3.84 0.66 8.00
N CYS A 178 4.55 0.76 6.89
CA CYS A 178 4.37 -0.06 5.70
C CYS A 178 5.53 -1.04 5.54
N GLU A 179 5.23 -2.22 5.02
CA GLU A 179 6.17 -3.31 4.74
C GLU A 179 6.60 -3.35 3.27
N ASP A 180 5.73 -2.87 2.37
CA ASP A 180 6.00 -2.78 0.94
C ASP A 180 5.51 -1.45 0.33
N ALA A 181 6.10 -1.06 -0.81
CA ALA A 181 5.85 0.23 -1.45
C ALA A 181 4.39 0.42 -1.90
N THR A 182 3.67 -0.66 -2.20
CA THR A 182 2.26 -0.59 -2.62
C THR A 182 1.34 -0.24 -1.45
N GLN A 183 1.69 -0.61 -0.21
CA GLN A 183 0.98 -0.15 0.99
C GLN A 183 1.10 1.37 1.18
N VAL A 184 2.24 1.98 0.81
CA VAL A 184 2.39 3.44 0.82
C VAL A 184 1.40 4.08 -0.16
N VAL A 185 1.29 3.53 -1.38
CA VAL A 185 0.34 4.01 -2.40
C VAL A 185 -1.11 3.90 -1.91
N ASP A 186 -1.48 2.75 -1.32
CA ASP A 186 -2.83 2.56 -0.77
C ASP A 186 -3.11 3.51 0.40
N THR A 187 -2.11 3.76 1.25
CA THR A 187 -2.21 4.71 2.36
C THR A 187 -2.42 6.13 1.84
N LEU A 188 -1.65 6.56 0.83
CA LEU A 188 -1.81 7.88 0.22
C LEU A 188 -3.19 8.02 -0.43
N ALA A 189 -3.67 7.01 -1.16
CA ALA A 189 -5.01 7.04 -1.75
C ALA A 189 -6.09 7.23 -0.67
N TYR A 190 -6.03 6.45 0.41
CA TYR A 190 -6.98 6.54 1.50
C TYR A 190 -6.96 7.91 2.19
N VAL A 191 -5.77 8.44 2.49
CA VAL A 191 -5.64 9.74 3.18
C VAL A 191 -6.10 10.91 2.30
N ILE A 192 -5.88 10.85 0.99
CA ILE A 192 -6.16 11.96 0.07
C ILE A 192 -7.64 12.01 -0.32
N ASP A 193 -8.27 10.88 -0.66
CA ASP A 193 -9.65 10.87 -1.15
C ASP A 193 -10.54 9.76 -0.57
N GLY A 194 -10.05 9.01 0.42
CA GLY A 194 -10.82 7.96 1.10
C GLY A 194 -10.89 6.65 0.31
N THR A 195 -10.15 6.51 -0.79
CA THR A 195 -10.17 5.29 -1.60
C THR A 195 -9.45 4.14 -0.90
N LEU A 196 -10.17 3.02 -0.74
CA LEU A 196 -9.61 1.74 -0.29
C LEU A 196 -9.38 0.80 -1.49
N PRO A 197 -8.43 -0.14 -1.40
CA PRO A 197 -8.34 -1.23 -2.37
C PRO A 197 -9.60 -2.11 -2.32
N ASP A 198 -9.98 -2.69 -3.46
CA ASP A 198 -11.20 -3.52 -3.57
C ASP A 198 -11.10 -4.83 -2.79
N THR A 199 -9.87 -5.34 -2.62
CA THR A 199 -9.60 -6.59 -1.91
C THR A 199 -8.66 -6.32 -0.73
N PRO A 200 -9.03 -6.77 0.49
CA PRO A 200 -8.12 -6.72 1.63
C PRO A 200 -6.84 -7.51 1.36
N ARG A 201 -5.71 -7.04 1.90
CA ARG A 201 -4.41 -7.71 1.72
C ARG A 201 -4.34 -9.10 2.36
N ASP A 202 -5.07 -9.31 3.45
CA ASP A 202 -5.19 -10.62 4.11
C ASP A 202 -6.10 -11.60 3.33
N GLY A 203 -6.74 -11.16 2.23
CA GLY A 203 -7.68 -11.96 1.45
C GLY A 203 -8.78 -12.54 2.34
N ASP A 204 -8.96 -13.86 2.30
CA ASP A 204 -9.97 -14.59 3.07
C ASP A 204 -9.71 -14.54 4.59
N ALA A 205 -8.50 -14.21 5.04
CA ALA A 205 -8.19 -14.05 6.47
C ALA A 205 -8.58 -12.67 7.02
N PHE A 206 -9.03 -11.74 6.17
CA PHE A 206 -9.52 -10.43 6.63
C PHE A 206 -10.81 -10.58 7.43
N VAL A 207 -10.83 -9.97 8.61
CA VAL A 207 -12.01 -9.91 9.48
C VAL A 207 -12.31 -8.44 9.80
N PRO A 208 -13.48 -7.90 9.39
CA PRO A 208 -13.89 -6.54 9.70
C PRO A 208 -13.85 -6.23 11.20
N ILE A 209 -13.51 -5.00 11.57
CA ILE A 209 -13.40 -4.61 12.98
C ILE A 209 -14.71 -4.83 13.76
N ALA A 210 -15.86 -4.56 13.13
CA ALA A 210 -17.18 -4.78 13.72
C ALA A 210 -17.43 -6.27 14.07
N ASP A 211 -16.88 -7.19 13.28
CA ASP A 211 -16.98 -8.63 13.55
C ASP A 211 -15.99 -9.06 14.65
N ARG A 212 -14.82 -8.43 14.72
CA ARG A 212 -13.83 -8.68 15.80
C ARG A 212 -14.32 -8.18 17.17
N LEU A 213 -14.99 -7.03 17.20
CA LEU A 213 -15.52 -6.42 18.42
C LEU A 213 -16.84 -7.08 18.89
N GLY A 214 -17.46 -7.91 18.05
CA GLY A 214 -18.68 -8.67 18.35
C GLY A 214 -19.97 -7.93 17.97
N LYS A 215 -20.92 -8.68 17.41
CA LYS A 215 -22.25 -8.16 17.06
C LYS A 215 -22.97 -7.62 18.31
N GLY A 216 -23.33 -6.33 18.28
CA GLY A 216 -24.04 -5.66 19.38
C GLY A 216 -23.21 -4.69 20.21
N ASN A 217 -21.93 -4.47 19.87
CA ASN A 217 -21.17 -3.34 20.43
C ASN A 217 -21.85 -2.02 20.01
N PRO A 218 -22.24 -1.14 20.96
CA PRO A 218 -22.86 0.15 20.65
C PRO A 218 -21.91 1.14 19.95
N ASN A 219 -20.59 0.87 19.99
CA ASN A 219 -19.55 1.53 19.18
C ASN A 219 -18.83 0.47 18.32
N PRO A 220 -19.47 -0.04 17.26
CA PRO A 220 -18.91 -1.08 16.40
C PRO A 220 -17.72 -0.61 15.56
#